data_AF-A0A0Q6USS1-F1
#
_entry.id   AF-A0A0Q6USS1-F1
#
_cell.length_a   1.000
_cell.length_b   1.000
_cell.length_c   1.000
_cell.angle_alpha   90.00
_cell.angle_beta   90.00
_cell.angle_gamma   90.00
#
_symmetry.space_group_name_H-M   'P 1'
#
loop_
_entity.id
_entity.type
_entity.pdbx_description
1 polymer ?
#
loop_
_entity_poly.entity_id
_entity_poly.type
_entity_poly.pdbx_seq_one_letter_code
_entity_poly.pdbx_strand_id
1 'polypeptide(L)'
;MSEAVPQDHPPDHWQLTTLLTEIGLARGRLETARSGIRPADQLALRRALLSALEAYATALATRGAPLPYRLRSEIDLYRGLGPRG
;
A
#
# COMPACT_ATOMS: atom_id res chain seq x y z
N MET A 1 9.51 -32.74 13.49
CA MET A 1 8.70 -31.82 12.65
C MET A 1 8.52 -30.57 13.47
N SER A 2 9.26 -29.51 13.16
CA SER A 2 9.23 -28.26 13.91
C SER A 2 8.01 -27.46 13.52
N GLU A 3 7.03 -27.38 14.41
CA GLU A 3 5.89 -26.49 14.29
C GLU A 3 6.36 -25.08 14.66
N ALA A 4 6.59 -24.24 13.64
CA ALA A 4 6.95 -22.85 13.83
C ALA A 4 5.72 -22.10 14.35
N VAL A 5 5.64 -21.93 15.67
CA VAL A 5 4.64 -21.09 16.33
C VAL A 5 4.83 -19.65 15.80
N PRO A 6 3.83 -19.05 15.11
CA PRO A 6 3.99 -17.71 14.57
C PRO A 6 4.12 -16.75 15.73
N GLN A 7 5.26 -16.09 15.77
CA GLN A 7 5.62 -15.15 16.82
C GLN A 7 4.69 -13.94 16.70
N ASP A 8 3.68 -13.87 17.54
CA ASP A 8 2.83 -12.68 17.71
C ASP A 8 3.72 -11.56 18.24
N HIS A 9 4.31 -10.78 17.34
CA HIS A 9 5.09 -9.59 17.68
C HIS A 9 4.11 -8.41 17.74
N PRO A 10 3.73 -7.93 18.93
CA PRO A 10 2.89 -6.75 19.08
C PRO A 10 3.39 -5.49 18.33
N PRO A 11 4.71 -5.18 18.21
CA PRO A 11 5.17 -4.04 17.40
C PRO A 11 4.89 -4.23 15.91
N ASP A 12 4.88 -5.48 15.44
CA ASP A 12 4.64 -5.83 14.05
C ASP A 12 3.16 -5.67 13.69
N HIS A 13 2.24 -6.10 14.56
CA HIS A 13 0.82 -5.89 14.29
C HIS A 13 0.48 -4.40 14.17
N TRP A 14 1.04 -3.56 15.06
CA TRP A 14 0.88 -2.10 15.01
C TRP A 14 1.39 -1.49 13.69
N GLN A 15 2.52 -1.97 13.18
CA GLN A 15 3.08 -1.49 11.92
C GLN A 15 2.16 -1.78 10.73
N LEU A 16 1.59 -2.99 10.61
CA LEU A 16 0.64 -3.28 9.53
C LEU A 16 -0.64 -2.47 9.66
N THR A 17 -1.17 -2.31 10.86
CA THR A 17 -2.37 -1.50 11.10
C THR A 17 -2.14 -0.03 10.75
N THR A 18 -0.95 0.50 11.04
CA THR A 18 -0.53 1.84 10.62
C THR A 18 -0.50 1.95 9.11
N LEU A 19 0.14 1.00 8.42
CA LEU A 19 0.22 0.98 6.95
C LEU A 19 -1.16 0.85 6.28
N LEU A 20 -2.06 0.04 6.84
CA LEU A 20 -3.44 -0.06 6.37
C LEU A 20 -4.20 1.26 6.55
N THR A 21 -3.97 1.96 7.65
CA THR A 21 -4.54 3.29 7.91
C THR A 21 -4.02 4.30 6.89
N GLU A 22 -2.71 4.30 6.60
CA GLU A 22 -2.10 5.17 5.59
C GLU A 22 -2.65 4.92 4.19
N ILE A 23 -2.82 3.64 3.80
CA ILE A 23 -3.48 3.27 2.54
C ILE A 23 -4.91 3.81 2.50
N GLY A 24 -5.68 3.65 3.58
CA GLY A 24 -7.04 4.17 3.68
C GLY A 24 -7.11 5.69 3.50
N LEU A 25 -6.24 6.43 4.18
CA LEU A 25 -6.14 7.88 4.07
C LEU A 25 -5.73 8.32 2.66
N ALA A 26 -4.76 7.63 2.05
CA ALA A 26 -4.32 7.93 0.69
C ALA A 26 -5.43 7.69 -0.34
N ARG A 27 -6.19 6.61 -0.22
CA ARG A 27 -7.38 6.35 -1.06
C ARG A 27 -8.44 7.42 -0.87
N GLY A 28 -8.75 7.79 0.38
CA GLY A 28 -9.74 8.84 0.69
C GLY A 28 -9.36 10.20 0.09
N ARG A 29 -8.09 10.58 0.18
CA ARG A 29 -7.56 11.80 -0.45
C ARG A 29 -7.68 11.75 -1.97
N LEU A 30 -7.31 10.62 -2.58
CA LEU A 30 -7.39 10.46 -4.04
C LEU A 30 -8.83 10.50 -4.55
N GLU A 31 -9.77 9.86 -3.86
CA GLU A 31 -11.19 9.87 -4.22
C GLU A 31 -11.80 11.26 -4.09
N THR A 32 -11.53 11.95 -2.97
CA THR A 32 -12.00 13.32 -2.74
C THR A 32 -11.48 14.28 -3.81
N ALA A 33 -10.25 14.06 -4.26
CA ALA A 33 -9.60 14.94 -5.23
C ALA A 33 -9.96 14.62 -6.69
N ARG A 34 -10.59 13.48 -6.97
CA ARG A 34 -10.76 12.91 -8.32
C ARG A 34 -11.37 13.87 -9.36
N SER A 35 -12.19 14.82 -8.94
CA SER A 35 -12.92 15.74 -9.82
C SER A 35 -12.55 17.22 -9.65
N GLY A 36 -11.56 17.57 -8.84
CA GLY A 36 -11.33 18.97 -8.45
C GLY A 36 -9.90 19.47 -8.42
N ILE A 37 -8.89 18.61 -8.64
CA ILE A 37 -7.48 19.00 -8.54
C ILE A 37 -6.75 18.97 -9.88
N ARG A 38 -5.62 19.65 -9.94
CA ARG A 38 -4.77 19.66 -11.14
C ARG A 38 -4.19 18.25 -11.37
N PRO A 39 -3.93 17.86 -12.63
CA PRO A 39 -3.33 16.57 -12.94
C PRO A 39 -2.01 16.28 -12.19
N ALA A 40 -1.19 17.31 -11.94
CA ALA A 40 0.05 17.19 -11.19
C ALA A 40 -0.18 16.80 -9.71
N ASP A 41 -1.16 17.42 -9.07
CA ASP A 41 -1.57 17.08 -7.70
C ASP A 41 -2.15 15.66 -7.65
N GLN A 42 -2.89 15.26 -8.69
CA GLN A 42 -3.46 13.92 -8.78
C GLN A 42 -2.36 12.87 -8.91
N LEU A 43 -1.30 13.17 -9.67
CA LEU A 43 -0.12 12.32 -9.77
C LEU A 43 0.60 12.21 -8.42
N ALA A 44 0.72 13.30 -7.66
CA ALA A 44 1.33 13.28 -6.33
C ALA A 44 0.53 12.39 -5.36
N LEU A 45 -0.80 12.48 -5.35
CA LEU A 45 -1.66 11.61 -4.53
C LEU A 45 -1.56 10.14 -4.94
N ARG A 46 -1.50 9.85 -6.25
CA ARG A 46 -1.30 8.49 -6.75
C ARG A 46 0.05 7.92 -6.32
N ARG A 47 1.13 8.71 -6.37
CA ARG A 47 2.46 8.32 -5.89
C ARG A 47 2.47 8.05 -4.39
N ALA A 48 1.78 8.88 -3.60
CA ALA A 48 1.64 8.67 -2.16
C ALA A 48 0.90 7.35 -1.85
N LEU A 49 -0.18 7.05 -2.58
CA LEU A 49 -0.90 5.79 -2.45
C LEU A 49 -0.03 4.59 -2.84
N LEU A 50 0.71 4.69 -3.95
CA LEU A 50 1.65 3.63 -4.37
C LEU A 50 2.71 3.37 -3.30
N SER A 51 3.31 4.41 -2.74
CA SER A 51 4.33 4.28 -1.69
C SER A 51 3.77 3.56 -0.44
N ALA A 52 2.54 3.88 -0.02
CA ALA A 52 1.89 3.20 1.10
C ALA A 52 1.59 1.73 0.80
N LEU A 53 1.15 1.41 -0.43
CA LEU A 53 0.91 0.03 -0.87
C LEU A 53 2.21 -0.80 -0.92
N GLU A 54 3.31 -0.21 -1.41
CA GLU A 54 4.62 -0.86 -1.45
C GLU A 54 5.21 -1.08 -0.05
N ALA A 55 5.02 -0.12 0.87
CA ALA A 55 5.43 -0.26 2.25
C ALA A 55 4.66 -1.40 2.95
N TYR A 56 3.34 -1.50 2.74
CA TYR A 56 2.54 -2.63 3.22
C TYR A 56 2.99 -3.96 2.60
N ALA A 57 3.22 -3.99 1.28
CA ALA A 57 3.69 -5.19 0.60
C ALA A 57 5.05 -5.66 1.13
N THR A 58 5.96 -4.72 1.40
CA THR A 58 7.28 -5.00 1.98
C THR A 58 7.13 -5.54 3.40
N ALA A 59 6.31 -4.91 4.25
CA ALA A 59 6.04 -5.38 5.61
C ALA A 59 5.35 -6.75 5.66
N LEU A 60 4.60 -7.11 4.61
CA LEU A 60 3.98 -8.43 4.49
C LEU A 60 4.99 -9.48 4.01
N ALA A 61 5.86 -9.12 3.07
CA ALA A 61 6.92 -9.98 2.55
C ALA A 61 7.97 -10.31 3.63
N THR A 62 8.34 -9.35 4.48
CA THR A 62 9.26 -9.60 5.62
C THR A 62 8.70 -10.62 6.62
N ARG A 63 7.36 -10.81 6.64
CA ARG A 63 6.67 -11.78 7.48
C ARG A 63 6.44 -13.13 6.80
N GLY A 64 6.90 -13.28 5.56
CA GLY A 64 6.68 -14.49 4.75
C GLY A 64 5.22 -14.69 4.32
N ALA A 65 4.37 -13.67 4.47
CA ALA A 65 2.98 -13.74 4.05
C ALA A 65 2.84 -13.34 2.57
N PRO A 66 2.04 -14.08 1.78
CA PRO A 66 1.85 -13.78 0.37
C PRO A 66 1.04 -12.48 0.20
N LEU A 67 1.40 -11.70 -0.82
CA LEU A 67 0.68 -10.49 -1.18
C LEU A 67 -0.70 -10.85 -1.77
N PRO A 68 -1.81 -10.28 -1.27
CA PRO A 68 -3.13 -10.49 -1.84
C PRO A 68 -3.16 -10.04 -3.31
N TYR A 69 -3.76 -10.86 -4.18
CA TYR A 69 -3.83 -10.59 -5.62
C TYR A 69 -4.38 -9.19 -5.94
N ARG A 70 -5.46 -8.79 -5.26
CA ARG A 70 -6.07 -7.47 -5.43
C ARG A 70 -5.08 -6.33 -5.16
N LEU A 71 -4.25 -6.48 -4.13
CA LEU A 71 -3.28 -5.47 -3.74
C LEU A 71 -2.09 -5.44 -4.71
N ARG A 72 -1.67 -6.61 -5.21
CA ARG A 72 -0.70 -6.72 -6.30
C ARG A 72 -1.19 -6.00 -7.57
N SER A 73 -2.41 -6.27 -8.01
CA SER A 73 -2.99 -5.60 -9.19
C SER A 73 -3.09 -4.09 -9.01
N GLU A 74 -3.40 -3.61 -7.81
CA GLU A 74 -3.45 -2.17 -7.52
C GLU A 74 -2.06 -1.51 -7.58
N ILE A 75 -1.02 -2.18 -7.07
CA ILE A 75 0.37 -1.72 -7.22
C ILE A 75 0.77 -1.68 -8.70
N ASP A 76 0.49 -2.74 -9.46
CA ASP A 76 0.81 -2.82 -10.88
C ASP A 76 0.10 -1.71 -11.68
N LEU A 77 -1.16 -1.40 -11.34
CA LEU A 77 -1.92 -0.30 -11.92
C LEU A 77 -1.19 1.04 -11.70
N TYR A 78 -0.87 1.38 -10.44
CA TYR A 78 -0.23 2.67 -10.15
C TYR A 78 1.23 2.75 -10.62
N ARG A 79 1.96 1.63 -10.69
CA ARG A 79 3.28 1.57 -11.34
C ARG A 79 3.19 1.79 -12.84
N GLY A 80 2.20 1.19 -13.50
CA GLY A 80 1.94 1.36 -14.93
C GLY A 80 1.50 2.77 -15.32
N LEU A 81 0.93 3.52 -14.36
CA LEU A 81 0.55 4.93 -14.45
C LEU A 81 1.66 5.92 -14.05
N GLY A 82 2.84 5.42 -13.65
CA GLY A 82 4.06 6.23 -13.60
C GLY A 82 4.43 6.75 -15.00
N PRO A 83 5.28 7.78 -15.12
CA PRO A 83 5.59 8.40 -16.41
C PRO A 83 6.21 7.35 -17.34
N ARG A 84 5.40 6.80 -18.24
CA ARG A 84 5.88 6.27 -19.51
C ARG A 84 5.94 7.48 -20.44
N GLY A 85 7.09 8.15 -20.46
CA GLY A 85 7.34 9.35 -21.27
C GLY A 85 7.30 10.63 -20.44
#